data_AF-A0A949UBU3-F1
#
_entry.id   AF-A0A949UBU3-F1
#
_cell.length_a   1.000
_cell.length_b   1.000
_cell.length_c   1.000
_cell.angle_alpha   90.00
_cell.angle_beta   90.00
_cell.angle_gamma   90.00
#
_symmetry.space_group_name_H-M   'P 1'
#
loop_
_entity.id
_entity.type
_entity.pdbx_description
1 polymer ?
#
loop_
_entity_poly.entity_id
_entity_poly.type
_entity_poly.pdbx_seq_one_letter_code
_entity_poly.pdbx_strand_id
1 'polypeptide(L)'
;MRSALKWLGFAALAAAVLVCALYIYLRQSLPVTEGVERVQGLAGRVEVLRDRYGIPHIYARSLEEAYYALGFAHAQDRLWQMEMGR
;
A
#
# COMPACT_ATOMS: atom_id res chain seq x y z
N MET A 1 -45.56 -6.43 10.96
CA MET A 1 -44.89 -6.43 9.64
C MET A 1 -44.02 -5.19 9.40
N ARG A 2 -44.50 -3.96 9.64
CA ARG A 2 -43.70 -2.71 9.47
C ARG A 2 -42.46 -2.60 10.36
N SER A 3 -42.48 -3.19 11.56
CA SER A 3 -41.33 -3.21 12.48
C SER A 3 -40.21 -4.15 12.02
N ALA A 4 -40.56 -5.33 11.49
CA ALA A 4 -39.59 -6.30 10.97
C ALA A 4 -38.81 -5.74 9.76
N LEU A 5 -39.47 -4.96 8.89
CA LEU A 5 -38.82 -4.32 7.76
C LEU A 5 -37.77 -3.27 8.19
N LYS A 6 -38.01 -2.55 9.31
CA LYS A 6 -37.05 -1.59 9.88
C LYS A 6 -35.80 -2.30 10.43
N TRP A 7 -35.98 -3.42 11.12
CA TRP A 7 -34.87 -4.22 11.64
C TRP A 7 -34.03 -4.87 10.54
N LEU A 8 -34.68 -5.35 9.47
CA LEU A 8 -33.97 -5.83 8.28
C LEU A 8 -33.15 -4.70 7.62
N GLY A 9 -33.69 -3.49 7.51
CA GLY A 9 -32.96 -2.33 7.00
C GLY A 9 -31.75 -1.96 7.86
N PHE A 10 -31.90 -1.98 9.20
CA PHE A 10 -30.79 -1.72 10.12
C PHE A 10 -29.71 -2.79 10.05
N ALA A 11 -30.08 -4.07 9.99
CA ALA A 11 -29.14 -5.17 9.85
C ALA A 11 -28.35 -5.09 8.53
N ALA A 12 -29.03 -4.76 7.41
CA ALA A 12 -28.38 -4.57 6.12
C ALA A 12 -27.38 -3.39 6.15
N LEU A 13 -27.74 -2.27 6.77
CA LEU A 13 -26.84 -1.13 6.94
C LEU A 13 -25.63 -1.49 7.80
N ALA A 14 -25.83 -2.18 8.92
CA ALA A 14 -24.74 -2.62 9.79
C ALA A 14 -23.77 -3.56 9.06
N ALA A 15 -24.30 -4.50 8.27
CA ALA A 15 -23.50 -5.39 7.44
C ALA A 15 -22.69 -4.61 6.39
N ALA A 16 -23.30 -3.64 5.71
CA ALA A 16 -22.61 -2.80 4.73
C ALA A 16 -21.46 -2.00 5.37
N VAL A 17 -21.69 -1.41 6.55
CA VAL A 17 -20.65 -0.70 7.31
C VAL A 17 -19.52 -1.64 7.70
N LEU A 18 -19.84 -2.85 8.18
CA LEU A 18 -18.83 -3.85 8.54
C LEU A 18 -17.98 -4.25 7.35
N VAL A 19 -18.60 -4.48 6.18
CA VAL A 19 -17.88 -4.81 4.94
C VAL A 19 -16.98 -3.65 4.51
N CYS A 20 -17.46 -2.41 4.54
CA CYS A 20 -16.64 -1.23 4.23
C CYS A 20 -15.47 -1.07 5.20
N ALA A 21 -15.69 -1.23 6.50
CA ALA A 21 -14.65 -1.14 7.52
C ALA A 21 -13.58 -2.22 7.32
N LEU A 22 -14.01 -3.46 7.06
CA LEU A 22 -13.11 -4.58 6.76
C LEU A 22 -12.30 -4.31 5.49
N TYR A 23 -12.92 -3.81 4.44
CA TYR A 23 -12.24 -3.44 3.19
C TYR A 23 -11.15 -2.39 3.44
N ILE A 24 -11.45 -1.32 4.18
CA ILE A 24 -10.49 -0.27 4.51
C ILE A 24 -9.33 -0.85 5.34
N TYR A 25 -9.64 -1.67 6.35
CA TYR A 25 -8.64 -2.32 7.19
C TYR A 25 -7.69 -3.20 6.37
N LEU A 26 -8.22 -4.03 5.47
CA LEU A 26 -7.40 -4.90 4.63
C LEU A 26 -6.53 -4.11 3.63
N ARG A 27 -7.03 -2.97 3.11
CA ARG A 27 -6.29 -2.11 2.18
C ARG A 27 -5.08 -1.43 2.83
N GLN A 28 -5.08 -1.22 4.14
CA GLN A 28 -3.95 -0.65 4.88
C GLN A 28 -2.72 -1.58 4.92
N SER A 29 -2.89 -2.87 4.61
CA SER A 29 -1.76 -3.80 4.53
C SER A 29 -0.92 -3.65 3.26
N LEU A 30 -1.42 -2.91 2.26
CA LEU A 30 -0.72 -2.64 1.01
C LEU A 30 0.21 -1.43 1.14
N PRO A 31 1.42 -1.47 0.55
CA PRO A 31 2.32 -0.33 0.54
C PRO A 31 1.78 0.82 -0.32
N VAL A 32 2.14 2.05 0.04
CA VAL A 32 1.89 3.24 -0.80
C VAL A 32 2.91 3.28 -1.94
N THR A 33 2.47 3.08 -3.17
CA THR A 33 3.33 3.03 -4.36
C THR A 33 3.22 4.27 -5.25
N GLU A 34 2.31 5.18 -4.94
CA GLU A 34 2.03 6.40 -5.69
C GLU A 34 2.16 7.63 -4.79
N GLY A 35 2.50 8.76 -5.39
CA GLY A 35 2.65 10.03 -4.68
C GLY A 35 4.09 10.33 -4.27
N VAL A 36 4.25 11.22 -3.29
CA VAL A 36 5.55 11.70 -2.82
C VAL A 36 5.70 11.35 -1.36
N GLU A 37 6.64 10.46 -1.07
CA GLU A 37 6.99 10.06 0.28
C GLU A 37 8.31 10.71 0.71
N ARG A 38 8.38 11.12 1.98
CA ARG A 38 9.61 11.64 2.59
C ARG A 38 10.19 10.56 3.48
N VAL A 39 11.38 10.09 3.13
CA VAL A 39 12.07 9.01 3.83
C VAL A 39 13.36 9.51 4.45
N GLN A 40 13.73 8.93 5.59
CA GLN A 40 14.98 9.27 6.27
C GLN A 40 16.17 8.57 5.60
N GLY A 41 17.30 9.27 5.48
CA GLY A 41 18.54 8.69 4.91
C GLY A 41 18.67 8.79 3.39
N LEU A 42 17.67 9.33 2.68
CA LEU A 42 17.81 9.68 1.27
C LEU A 42 18.28 11.14 1.14
N ALA A 43 19.47 11.34 0.58
CA ALA A 43 20.09 12.67 0.49
C ALA A 43 19.43 13.58 -0.56
N GLY A 44 18.83 13.00 -1.60
CA GLY A 44 18.21 13.72 -2.69
C GLY A 44 16.85 13.20 -3.08
N ARG A 45 16.39 13.60 -4.27
CA ARG A 45 15.14 13.13 -4.84
C ARG A 45 15.41 11.94 -5.75
N VAL A 46 14.67 10.86 -5.55
CA VAL A 46 14.62 9.71 -6.45
C VAL A 46 13.20 9.56 -6.96
N GLU A 47 13.06 9.21 -8.23
CA GLU A 47 11.78 8.90 -8.85
C GLU A 47 11.70 7.40 -9.13
N VAL A 48 10.60 6.78 -8.69
CA VAL A 48 10.33 5.35 -8.91
C VAL A 48 9.03 5.26 -9.70
N LEU A 49 9.14 4.90 -10.98
CA LEU A 49 8.00 4.70 -11.86
C LEU A 49 7.68 3.21 -11.94
N ARG A 50 6.42 2.82 -11.76
CA ARG A 50 5.99 1.43 -11.94
C ARG A 50 5.22 1.30 -13.26
N ASP A 51 5.58 0.30 -14.04
CA ASP A 51 4.85 -0.02 -15.27
C ASP A 51 3.50 -0.71 -14.97
N ARG A 52 2.78 -1.10 -16.02
CA ARG A 52 1.48 -1.80 -15.89
C ARG A 52 1.56 -3.16 -15.18
N TYR A 53 2.75 -3.74 -15.07
CA TYR A 53 3.02 -5.00 -14.39
C TYR A 53 3.57 -4.78 -12.97
N GLY A 54 3.73 -3.52 -12.54
CA GLY A 54 4.28 -3.16 -11.24
C GLY A 54 5.80 -3.19 -11.17
N ILE A 55 6.50 -3.32 -12.30
CA ILE A 55 7.98 -3.36 -12.33
C ILE A 55 8.53 -1.95 -12.06
N PRO A 56 9.38 -1.76 -11.03
CA PRO A 56 9.92 -0.44 -10.69
C PRO A 56 11.10 -0.04 -11.60
N HIS A 57 11.01 1.16 -12.17
CA HIS A 57 12.06 1.85 -12.90
C HIS A 57 12.56 3.03 -12.04
N ILE A 58 13.83 2.99 -11.66
CA ILE A 58 14.43 3.91 -10.68
C ILE A 58 15.29 4.95 -11.40
N TYR A 59 15.01 6.22 -11.15
CA TYR A 59 15.77 7.36 -11.66
C TYR A 59 16.37 8.16 -10.50
N ALA A 60 17.70 8.10 -10.38
CA ALA A 60 18.46 8.70 -9.29
C ALA A 60 19.67 9.47 -9.82
N ARG A 61 20.24 10.39 -9.02
CA ARG A 61 21.40 11.20 -9.43
C ARG A 61 22.74 10.59 -9.04
N SER A 62 22.74 9.59 -8.16
CA SER A 62 23.92 8.82 -7.78
C SER A 62 23.60 7.34 -7.62
N LEU A 63 24.63 6.50 -7.66
CA LEU A 63 24.51 5.07 -7.39
C LEU A 63 24.00 4.80 -5.96
N GLU A 64 24.44 5.60 -4.98
CA GLU A 64 24.00 5.46 -3.59
C GLU A 64 22.49 5.72 -3.44
N GLU A 65 21.97 6.78 -4.06
CA GLU A 65 20.54 7.06 -4.12
C GLU A 65 19.77 5.94 -4.85
N ALA A 66 20.35 5.40 -5.93
CA ALA A 66 19.75 4.29 -6.68
C ALA A 66 19.66 3.01 -5.83
N TYR A 67 20.72 2.65 -5.08
CA TYR A 67 20.71 1.50 -4.18
C TYR A 67 19.72 1.67 -3.03
N TYR A 68 19.63 2.87 -2.46
CA TYR A 68 18.63 3.17 -1.44
C TYR A 68 17.21 2.91 -1.99
N ALA A 69 16.89 3.48 -3.14
CA ALA A 69 15.58 3.32 -3.76
C ALA A 69 15.32 1.87 -4.22
N LEU A 70 16.35 1.14 -4.63
CA LEU A 70 16.26 -0.28 -4.96
C LEU A 70 15.84 -1.09 -3.74
N GLY A 71 16.48 -0.88 -2.59
CA GLY A 71 16.12 -1.51 -1.33
C GLY A 71 14.71 -1.13 -0.88
N PHE A 72 14.35 0.15 -1.03
CA PHE A 72 13.01 0.66 -0.73
C PHE A 72 11.93 -0.04 -1.59
N ALA A 73 12.11 -0.10 -2.91
CA ALA A 73 11.18 -0.78 -3.81
C ALA A 73 11.10 -2.29 -3.52
N HIS A 74 12.23 -2.94 -3.24
CA HIS A 74 12.25 -4.34 -2.81
C HIS A 74 11.46 -4.55 -1.52
N ALA A 75 11.63 -3.69 -0.51
CA ALA A 75 10.87 -3.78 0.73
C ALA A 75 9.37 -3.60 0.47
N GLN A 76 8.96 -2.65 -0.37
CA GLN A 76 7.54 -2.49 -0.71
C GLN A 76 6.95 -3.75 -1.32
N ASP A 77 7.65 -4.38 -2.27
CA ASP A 77 7.08 -5.47 -3.04
C ASP A 77 7.32 -6.85 -2.40
N ARG A 78 8.39 -7.01 -1.61
CA ARG A 78 8.97 -8.30 -1.20
C ARG A 78 9.44 -8.35 0.26
N LEU A 79 8.99 -7.46 1.15
CA LEU A 79 9.45 -7.42 2.55
C LEU A 79 9.45 -8.80 3.22
N TRP A 80 8.35 -9.55 3.09
CA TRP A 80 8.24 -10.87 3.69
C TRP A 80 9.29 -11.85 3.17
N GLN A 81 9.58 -11.82 1.86
CA GLN A 81 10.60 -12.70 1.27
C GLN A 81 12.00 -12.32 1.75
N MET A 82 12.30 -11.03 1.85
CA MET A 82 13.58 -10.54 2.38
C MET A 82 13.79 -10.96 3.83
N GLU A 83 12.73 -10.87 4.65
CA GLU A 83 12.78 -11.21 6.07
C GLU A 83 12.88 -12.73 6.31
N MET A 84 12.18 -13.54 5.50
CA MET A 84 12.21 -15.00 5.61
C MET A 84 13.49 -15.63 5.04
N GLY A 85 14.11 -14.97 4.07
CA GLY A 85 15.31 -15.46 3.39
C GLY A 85 16.63 -14.97 3.98
N ARG A 86 16.59 -14.25 5.11
CA ARG A 86 17.78 -13.72 5.79
C ARG A 86 18.50 -14.77 6.63
#